data_AF-A0A952C778-F1
#
_entry.id   AF-A0A952C778-F1
#
_cell.length_a   1.000
_cell.length_b   1.000
_cell.length_c   1.000
_cell.angle_alpha   90.00
_cell.angle_beta   90.00
_cell.angle_gamma   90.00
#
_symmetry.space_group_name_H-M   'P 1'
#
loop_
_entity.id
_entity.type
_entity.pdbx_description
1 polymer ?
#
loop_
_entity_poly.entity_id
_entity_poly.type
_entity_poly.pdbx_seq_one_letter_code
_entity_poly.pdbx_strand_id
1 'polypeptide(L)' 'MPLSIYSKDLMRLAKISGMATYRKCMRDLSELGYIRYIPSYNPIRGSQVYILNKEI' A
#
# COMPACT_ATOMS: atom_id res chain seq x y z
N MET A 1 -1.80 -7.91 -12.24
CA MET A 1 -1.06 -8.73 -11.26
C MET A 1 -0.89 -7.92 -9.98
N PRO A 2 -1.18 -8.47 -8.79
CA PRO A 2 -0.92 -7.75 -7.54
C PRO A 2 0.54 -7.84 -7.12
N LEU A 3 1.02 -6.80 -6.43
CA LEU A 3 2.28 -6.79 -5.72
C LEU A 3 2.03 -7.08 -4.23
N SER A 4 2.69 -8.12 -3.71
CA SER A 4 2.79 -8.35 -2.26
C SER A 4 3.71 -7.31 -1.64
N ILE A 5 3.23 -6.63 -0.61
CA ILE A 5 3.98 -5.62 0.11
C ILE A 5 3.96 -5.85 1.63
N TYR A 6 5.04 -5.45 2.28
CA TYR A 6 5.15 -5.41 3.73
C TYR A 6 5.25 -3.97 4.21
N SER A 7 4.39 -3.60 5.17
CA SER A 7 4.32 -2.21 5.64
C SER A 7 5.66 -1.71 6.18
N LYS A 8 6.45 -2.57 6.83
CA LYS A 8 7.80 -2.20 7.34
C LYS A 8 8.75 -1.76 6.22
N ASP A 9 8.78 -2.51 5.11
CA ASP A 9 9.66 -2.20 3.98
C ASP A 9 9.22 -0.93 3.26
N LEU A 10 7.91 -0.80 3.00
CA LEU A 10 7.34 0.39 2.38
C LEU A 10 7.54 1.63 3.24
N MET A 11 7.31 1.54 4.55
CA MET A 11 7.53 2.63 5.49
C MET A 11 8.99 3.08 5.47
N ARG A 12 9.95 2.14 5.47
CA ARG A 12 11.38 2.47 5.38
C ARG A 12 11.73 3.16 4.06
N LEU A 13 11.27 2.61 2.92
CA LEU A 13 11.56 3.16 1.59
C LEU A 13 10.92 4.54 1.37
N ALA A 14 9.69 4.72 1.84
CA ALA A 14 8.93 5.98 1.74
C ALA A 14 9.25 6.99 2.84
N LYS A 15 10.19 6.68 3.75
CA LYS A 15 10.56 7.53 4.91
C LYS A 15 9.36 7.88 5.79
N ILE A 16 8.44 6.95 5.97
CA ILE A 16 7.27 7.08 6.85
C ILE A 16 7.57 6.41 8.18
N SER A 17 7.65 7.20 9.26
CA SER A 17 7.92 6.67 10.60
C SER A 17 6.68 6.14 11.33
N GLY A 18 5.48 6.62 10.97
CA GLY A 18 4.24 6.34 11.68
C GLY A 18 3.30 5.37 10.96
N MET A 19 2.83 4.33 11.65
CA MET A 19 1.84 3.38 11.12
C MET A 19 0.51 4.06 10.75
N ALA A 20 0.08 5.05 11.54
CA ALA A 20 -1.13 5.83 11.24
C ALA A 20 -0.98 6.60 9.91
N THR A 21 0.17 7.24 9.70
CA THR A 21 0.51 7.93 8.45
C THR A 21 0.54 6.97 7.27
N TYR A 22 1.18 5.81 7.40
CA TYR A 22 1.21 4.77 6.37
C TYR A 22 -0.21 4.35 5.96
N ARG A 23 -1.07 4.03 6.95
CA ARG A 23 -2.46 3.62 6.68
C ARG A 23 -3.26 4.72 5.99
N LYS A 24 -3.09 5.98 6.41
CA LYS A 24 -3.71 7.14 5.76
C LYS A 24 -3.28 7.22 4.29
N CYS A 25 -1.98 7.25 4.01
CA CYS A 25 -1.48 7.34 2.63
C CYS A 25 -1.97 6.18 1.74
N MET A 26 -1.96 4.94 2.24
CA MET A 26 -2.45 3.78 1.47
C MET A 26 -3.95 3.87 1.16
N ARG A 27 -4.74 4.38 2.10
CA ARG A 27 -6.17 4.64 1.89
C ARG A 27 -6.38 5.76 0.88
N ASP A 28 -5.72 6.90 1.07
CA ASP A 28 -5.85 8.07 0.19
C ASP A 28 -5.46 7.69 -1.26
N LEU A 29 -4.38 6.93 -1.47
CA LEU A 29 -3.99 6.40 -2.78
C LEU A 29 -5.06 5.49 -3.39
N SER A 30 -5.74 4.70 -2.56
CA SER A 30 -6.80 3.81 -3.02
C SER A 30 -8.09 4.57 -3.37
N GLU A 31 -8.44 5.58 -2.59
CA GLU A 31 -9.61 6.43 -2.81
C GLU A 31 -9.45 7.33 -4.04
N LEU A 32 -8.23 7.83 -4.29
CA LEU A 32 -7.90 8.61 -5.49
C LEU A 32 -7.78 7.76 -6.77
N GLY A 33 -7.91 6.45 -6.63
CA GLY A 33 -7.90 5.50 -7.75
C GLY A 33 -6.52 5.24 -8.35
N TYR A 34 -5.43 5.51 -7.62
CA TYR A 34 -4.07 5.17 -8.09
C TYR A 34 -3.76 3.69 -7.88
N ILE A 35 -4.29 3.11 -6.80
CA ILE A 35 -4.09 1.70 -6.47
C ILE A 35 -5.39 1.07 -6.00
N ARG A 36 -5.46 -0.26 -6.04
CA ARG A 36 -6.38 -1.03 -5.21
C ARG A 36 -5.58 -1.68 -4.09
N TYR A 37 -5.83 -1.25 -2.85
CA TYR A 37 -5.15 -1.79 -1.67
C TYR A 37 -5.99 -2.85 -0.95
N ILE A 38 -5.44 -4.05 -0.74
CA ILE A 38 -6.04 -5.12 0.05
C ILE A 38 -5.12 -5.41 1.25
N PRO A 39 -5.45 -4.92 2.45
CA PRO A 39 -4.62 -5.13 3.62
C PRO A 39 -4.58 -6.61 4.04
N SER A 40 -3.46 -7.04 4.61
CA SER A 40 -3.30 -8.36 5.21
C SER A 40 -2.53 -8.26 6.51
N TYR A 41 -2.93 -9.04 7.50
CA TYR A 41 -2.20 -9.21 8.76
C TYR A 41 -1.34 -10.47 8.78
N ASN A 42 -1.33 -11.24 7.68
CA ASN A 42 -0.53 -12.45 7.55
C ASN A 42 0.91 -12.09 7.14
N PRO A 43 1.93 -12.42 7.98
CA PRO A 43 3.32 -12.05 7.73
C PRO A 43 3.99 -12.78 6.57
N ILE A 44 3.41 -13.89 6.08
CA ILE A 44 3.93 -14.64 4.93
C ILE A 44 3.36 -14.10 3.61
N ARG A 45 2.10 -13.63 3.62
CA ARG A 45 1.41 -13.17 2.40
C ARG A 45 1.67 -11.69 2.11
N GLY A 46 1.79 -10.87 3.14
CA GLY A 46 1.81 -9.41 3.00
C GLY A 46 0.47 -8.85 2.50
N SER A 47 0.35 -7.53 2.50
CA SER A 47 -0.80 -6.85 1.88
C SER A 47 -0.65 -6.89 0.35
N GLN A 48 -1.76 -6.86 -0.38
CA GLN A 48 -1.75 -6.88 -1.84
C GLN A 48 -2.07 -5.49 -2.39
N VAL A 49 -1.29 -5.04 -3.36
CA VAL A 49 -1.52 -3.77 -4.08
C VAL A 49 -1.63 -4.04 -5.58
N TYR A 50 -2.67 -3.50 -6.20
CA TYR A 50 -2.79 -3.46 -7.66
C TYR A 50 -2.55 -2.03 -8.10
N ILE A 51 -1.59 -1.81 -9.01
CA ILE A 51 -1.42 -0.52 -9.66
C ILE A 51 -2.54 -0.35 -10.67
N LEU A 52 -3.25 0.77 -10.58
CA LEU A 52 -4.29 1.14 -11.53
C LEU A 52 -3.64 2.14 -12.49
N ASN A 53 -3.54 1.79 -13.77
CA ASN A 53 -3.13 2.75 -14.78
C ASN A 53 -4.30 3.73 -14.94
N LYS A 54 -4.13 4.97 -14.47
CA LYS A 54 -4.86 6.08 -15.07
C LYS A 54 -4.23 6.26 -16.45
N GLU A 55 -4.98 5.93 -17.49
CA GLU A 55 -4.73 6.55 -18.79
C GLU A 55 -4.81 8.06 -18.55
N ILE A 56 -3.70 8.75 -18.82
CA ILE A 56 -3.64 10.21 -18.85
C ILE A 56 -4.35 10.67 -20.11
#